data_AF-A0A923EYG7-F1
#
_entry.id   AF-A0A923EYG7-F1
#
_cell.length_a   1.000
_cell.length_b   1.000
_cell.length_c   1.000
_cell.angle_alpha   90.00
_cell.angle_beta   90.00
_cell.angle_gamma   90.00
#
_symmetry.space_group_name_H-M   'P 1'
#
loop_
_entity.id
_entity.type
_entity.pdbx_description
1 polymer ?
#
loop_
_entity_poly.entity_id
_entity_poly.type
_entity_poly.pdbx_seq_one_letter_code
_entity_poly.pdbx_strand_id
1 'polypeptide(L)'
;MTALAIGLAASAVLTLFTAPAGVRDPGTAGPGVTTTARALPTAPAARPAVVPGPSSFGPGVVTETTGAGLCTAGYVLTAGERTFLAQAAHCGGTGDETETDGCTSAAVPLGTPVTVRGSDRTVTGRLAWSSWNTMQARGETDPDTCAYNDFALVELPRDAAASTGSAVPFFGGPTAVRETSLPAGTPVYGLANAPGPGGTRGLTVRAGTVADTVGGGWGHAVYTMEPGVAGESGSPLLDGEGRAVGVLSSLSATADRPSIEYTDLGRALDYAARTDGPAGLTPATGPAFDPEPSGVDPRDLATPAGPGVTG
;
A
#
# COMPACT_ATOMS: atom_id res chain seq x y z
N MET A 1 -10.69 -31.23 -44.78
CA MET A 1 -9.92 -31.12 -46.05
C MET A 1 -8.76 -30.19 -45.75
N THR A 2 -7.59 -30.73 -45.33
CA THR A 2 -6.36 -30.93 -46.15
C THR A 2 -5.84 -29.59 -46.75
N ALA A 3 -4.59 -29.13 -46.57
CA ALA A 3 -3.30 -29.75 -46.26
C ALA A 3 -2.42 -28.73 -45.48
N LEU A 4 -1.60 -29.09 -44.49
CA LEU A 4 -0.24 -29.67 -44.52
C LEU A 4 0.76 -28.94 -45.45
N ALA A 5 1.68 -28.17 -44.85
CA ALA A 5 2.98 -27.83 -45.44
C ALA A 5 4.06 -27.82 -44.35
N ILE A 6 5.05 -28.68 -44.56
CA ILE A 6 6.25 -28.95 -43.76
C ILE A 6 7.37 -28.02 -44.28
N GLY A 7 8.23 -27.49 -43.40
CA GLY A 7 9.35 -26.65 -43.83
C GLY A 7 10.47 -26.47 -42.80
N LEU A 8 11.36 -27.48 -42.74
CA LEU A 8 12.79 -27.48 -42.38
C LEU A 8 13.36 -26.60 -41.25
N ALA A 9 13.93 -27.32 -40.27
CA ALA A 9 14.90 -26.86 -39.30
C ALA A 9 16.28 -26.56 -39.94
N ALA A 10 16.98 -25.54 -39.43
CA ALA A 10 18.40 -25.33 -39.64
C ALA A 10 19.09 -25.07 -38.30
N SER A 11 19.87 -26.05 -37.86
CA SER A 11 20.70 -26.02 -36.65
C SER A 11 21.94 -25.15 -36.85
N ALA A 12 22.17 -24.18 -35.97
CA ALA A 12 23.43 -23.45 -35.90
C ALA A 12 24.43 -24.22 -35.03
N VAL A 13 25.58 -24.53 -35.63
CA VAL A 13 26.71 -25.27 -35.03
C VAL A 13 27.49 -24.38 -34.09
N LEU A 14 27.71 -24.86 -32.86
CA LEU A 14 28.55 -24.24 -31.84
C LEU A 14 30.03 -24.57 -32.10
N THR A 15 30.84 -23.58 -32.45
CA THR A 15 32.30 -23.72 -32.59
C THR A 15 32.98 -23.57 -31.23
N LEU A 16 33.50 -24.68 -30.70
CA LEU A 16 34.42 -24.72 -29.56
C LEU A 16 35.82 -24.31 -30.00
N PHE A 17 36.33 -23.19 -29.51
CA PHE A 17 37.75 -22.84 -29.61
C PHE A 17 38.54 -23.56 -28.50
N THR A 18 39.40 -24.49 -28.90
CA THR A 18 40.42 -25.09 -28.03
C THR A 18 41.68 -24.21 -28.05
N ALA A 19 42.07 -23.68 -26.88
CA ALA A 19 43.33 -22.99 -26.70
C ALA A 19 44.47 -23.99 -26.41
N PRO A 20 45.70 -23.78 -26.90
CA PRO A 20 46.82 -24.66 -26.63
C PRO A 20 47.36 -24.46 -25.20
N ALA A 21 47.69 -25.57 -24.54
CA ALA A 21 48.35 -25.61 -23.26
C ALA A 21 49.80 -25.10 -23.38
N GLY A 22 50.07 -23.93 -22.80
CA GLY A 22 51.43 -23.39 -22.62
C GLY A 22 52.12 -24.03 -21.41
N VAL A 23 53.36 -24.49 -21.64
CA VAL A 23 54.28 -25.02 -20.63
C VAL A 23 54.64 -23.91 -19.62
N ARG A 24 54.59 -24.23 -18.32
CA ARG A 24 54.99 -23.31 -17.24
C ARG A 24 56.46 -23.52 -16.87
N ASP A 25 57.25 -22.44 -16.92
CA ASP A 25 58.56 -22.35 -16.27
C ASP A 25 58.42 -22.13 -14.75
N PRO A 26 59.28 -22.72 -13.90
CA PRO A 26 59.29 -22.48 -12.47
C PRO A 26 60.10 -21.21 -12.16
N GLY A 27 59.44 -20.05 -12.19
CA GLY A 27 60.01 -18.77 -11.78
C GLY A 27 59.97 -18.58 -10.26
N THR A 28 61.14 -18.34 -9.69
CA THR A 28 61.48 -17.93 -8.31
C THR A 28 60.41 -17.08 -7.57
N ALA A 29 60.02 -17.56 -6.38
CA ALA A 29 59.14 -16.87 -5.44
C ALA A 29 59.80 -15.61 -4.84
N GLY A 30 59.31 -14.44 -5.23
CA GLY A 30 59.48 -13.21 -4.45
C GLY A 30 58.41 -13.13 -3.35
N PRO A 31 58.66 -12.41 -2.24
CA PRO A 31 57.69 -12.27 -1.17
C PRO A 31 56.48 -11.46 -1.68
N GLY A 32 55.38 -12.16 -1.96
CA GLY A 32 54.10 -11.55 -2.28
C GLY A 32 53.55 -10.83 -1.05
N VAL A 33 53.49 -9.51 -1.12
CA VAL A 33 52.70 -8.71 -0.17
C VAL A 33 51.22 -8.96 -0.52
N THR A 34 50.60 -9.90 0.20
CA THR A 34 49.16 -10.14 0.12
C THR A 34 48.44 -9.00 0.83
N THR A 35 48.06 -7.96 0.08
CA THR A 35 47.17 -6.91 0.59
C THR A 35 45.76 -7.49 0.70
N THR A 36 45.42 -8.09 1.83
CA THR A 36 44.04 -8.41 2.18
C THR A 36 43.30 -7.10 2.45
N ALA A 37 42.71 -6.50 1.40
CA ALA A 37 41.73 -5.44 1.58
C ALA A 37 40.51 -6.04 2.28
N ARG A 38 40.44 -5.88 3.60
CA ARG A 38 39.27 -6.25 4.40
C ARG A 38 38.13 -5.32 3.97
N ALA A 39 37.14 -5.84 3.26
CA ALA A 39 35.91 -5.12 3.01
C ALA A 39 35.32 -4.70 4.37
N LEU A 40 35.26 -3.39 4.62
CA LEU A 40 34.57 -2.84 5.77
C LEU A 40 33.08 -3.22 5.64
N PRO A 41 32.43 -3.67 6.72
CA PRO A 41 30.99 -3.87 6.69
C PRO A 41 30.33 -2.52 6.37
N THR A 42 29.61 -2.45 5.26
CA THR A 42 28.76 -1.32 4.94
C THR A 42 27.75 -1.19 6.07
N ALA A 43 27.80 -0.09 6.84
CA ALA A 43 26.79 0.19 7.85
C ALA A 43 25.41 0.12 7.17
N PRO A 44 24.39 -0.50 7.80
CA PRO A 44 23.04 -0.48 7.24
C PRO A 44 22.65 0.98 7.02
N ALA A 45 22.14 1.28 5.81
CA ALA A 45 21.59 2.60 5.52
C ALA A 45 20.59 2.96 6.63
N ALA A 46 20.75 4.15 7.20
CA ALA A 46 19.88 4.62 8.26
C ALA A 46 18.43 4.58 7.75
N ARG A 47 17.57 3.78 8.39
CA ARG A 47 16.13 3.83 8.11
C ARG A 47 15.63 5.23 8.47
N PRO A 48 14.67 5.81 7.73
CA PRO A 48 14.09 7.08 8.10
C PRO A 48 13.51 6.93 9.51
N ALA A 49 13.78 7.91 10.36
CA ALA A 49 13.31 7.92 11.73
C ALA A 49 11.82 8.27 11.76
N VAL A 50 10.96 7.33 11.34
CA VAL A 50 9.53 7.38 11.61
C VAL A 50 9.34 7.07 13.09
N VAL A 51 8.55 7.88 13.79
CA VAL A 51 8.24 7.62 15.20
C VAL A 51 7.10 6.60 15.29
N PRO A 52 7.11 5.65 16.25
CA PRO A 52 6.00 4.72 16.39
C PRO A 52 4.68 5.42 16.69
N GLY A 53 4.70 6.43 17.57
CA GLY A 53 3.52 7.16 18.03
C GLY A 53 2.90 8.13 17.00
N PRO A 54 1.85 8.87 17.39
CA PRO A 54 1.30 9.92 16.55
C PRO A 54 2.31 11.04 16.34
N SER A 55 2.22 11.71 15.19
CA SER A 55 3.06 12.85 14.84
C SER A 55 2.33 13.75 13.84
N SER A 56 3.00 14.81 13.35
CA SER A 56 2.43 15.76 12.37
C SER A 56 1.89 15.07 11.11
N PHE A 57 2.66 14.14 10.55
CA PHE A 57 2.26 13.33 9.39
C PHE A 57 2.03 11.88 9.83
N GLY A 58 1.14 11.17 9.16
CA GLY A 58 0.83 9.78 9.49
C GLY A 58 -0.56 9.37 9.03
N PRO A 59 -1.08 8.24 9.52
CA PRO A 59 -2.47 7.84 9.29
C PRO A 59 -3.47 8.95 9.64
N GLY A 60 -4.50 9.13 8.80
CA GLY A 60 -5.56 10.12 9.01
C GLY A 60 -5.29 11.51 8.43
N VAL A 61 -4.05 11.83 8.04
CA VAL A 61 -3.77 13.13 7.41
C VAL A 61 -4.37 13.21 6.01
N VAL A 62 -4.77 14.42 5.61
CA VAL A 62 -5.34 14.66 4.28
C VAL A 62 -4.23 14.65 3.24
N THR A 63 -4.45 13.90 2.16
CA THR A 63 -3.68 13.98 0.91
C THR A 63 -4.55 14.60 -0.18
N GLU A 64 -3.98 15.46 -1.01
CA GLU A 64 -4.68 16.05 -2.16
C GLU A 64 -3.75 16.01 -3.37
N THR A 65 -4.09 15.17 -4.33
CA THR A 65 -3.28 14.95 -5.53
C THR A 65 -3.62 16.04 -6.56
N THR A 66 -2.59 16.73 -7.05
CA THR A 66 -2.78 17.86 -7.97
C THR A 66 -3.50 17.43 -9.24
N GLY A 67 -4.67 18.03 -9.51
CA GLY A 67 -5.49 17.71 -10.68
C GLY A 67 -6.35 16.46 -10.55
N ALA A 68 -6.46 15.91 -9.34
CA ALA A 68 -7.24 14.71 -9.03
C ALA A 68 -7.99 14.90 -7.69
N GLY A 69 -8.02 13.87 -6.84
CA GLY A 69 -8.85 13.81 -5.64
C GLY A 69 -8.16 14.23 -4.34
N LEU A 70 -9.01 14.52 -3.35
CA LEU A 70 -8.66 14.64 -1.94
C LEU A 70 -8.98 13.31 -1.24
N CYS A 71 -8.05 12.83 -0.43
CA CYS A 71 -8.08 11.55 0.26
C CYS A 71 -7.52 11.63 1.69
N THR A 72 -7.50 10.48 2.37
CA THR A 72 -6.98 10.31 3.71
C THR A 72 -5.87 9.24 3.71
N ALA A 73 -4.73 9.55 4.34
CA ALA A 73 -3.62 8.61 4.41
C ALA A 73 -3.94 7.42 5.34
N GLY A 74 -3.59 6.21 4.91
CA GLY A 74 -3.83 4.97 5.66
C GLY A 74 -2.69 4.60 6.59
N TYR A 75 -1.53 4.33 6.01
CA TYR A 75 -0.37 3.79 6.71
C TYR A 75 0.91 4.51 6.33
N VAL A 76 1.90 4.44 7.20
CA VAL A 76 3.27 4.85 6.88
C VAL A 76 4.06 3.63 6.41
N LEU A 77 4.77 3.78 5.29
CA LEU A 77 5.66 2.75 4.76
C LEU A 77 7.06 3.32 4.57
N THR A 78 8.05 2.44 4.58
CA THR A 78 9.46 2.82 4.37
C THR A 78 10.13 1.91 3.35
N ALA A 79 11.04 2.47 2.57
CA ALA A 79 11.93 1.72 1.68
C ALA A 79 13.30 2.41 1.63
N GLY A 80 14.32 1.81 2.24
CA GLY A 80 15.61 2.47 2.44
C GLY A 80 15.45 3.73 3.30
N GLU A 81 15.88 4.89 2.79
CA GLU A 81 15.73 6.22 3.43
C GLU A 81 14.38 6.91 3.13
N ARG A 82 13.53 6.30 2.30
CA ARG A 82 12.29 6.93 1.81
C ARG A 82 11.12 6.61 2.74
N THR A 83 10.28 7.59 2.97
CA THR A 83 9.03 7.48 3.75
C THR A 83 7.85 7.74 2.84
N PHE A 84 6.83 6.90 2.94
CA PHE A 84 5.62 6.97 2.13
C PHE A 84 4.38 6.99 3.01
N LEU A 85 3.33 7.66 2.53
CA LEU A 85 1.96 7.48 2.99
C LEU A 85 1.22 6.60 1.99
N ALA A 86 0.56 5.57 2.48
CA ALA A 86 -0.43 4.83 1.71
C ALA A 86 -1.69 5.68 1.50
N GLN A 87 -2.23 5.64 0.29
CA GLN A 87 -3.56 6.15 -0.05
C GLN A 87 -4.22 5.22 -1.08
N ALA A 88 -5.48 5.45 -1.41
CA ALA A 88 -6.11 4.78 -2.55
C ALA A 88 -5.52 5.29 -3.88
N ALA A 89 -5.46 4.44 -4.91
CA ALA A 89 -4.94 4.81 -6.22
C ALA A 89 -5.88 5.76 -6.99
N HIS A 90 -7.19 5.59 -6.85
CA HIS A 90 -8.19 6.47 -7.46
C HIS A 90 -8.11 7.92 -6.96
N CYS A 91 -7.39 8.18 -5.86
CA CYS A 91 -7.05 9.55 -5.44
C CYS A 91 -6.22 10.30 -6.49
N GLY A 92 -5.56 9.58 -7.40
CA GLY A 92 -4.92 10.11 -8.59
C GLY A 92 -5.78 10.03 -9.85
N GLY A 93 -7.01 9.54 -9.75
CA GLY A 93 -7.97 9.46 -10.86
C GLY A 93 -8.39 10.84 -11.35
N THR A 94 -8.56 10.98 -12.66
CA THR A 94 -9.02 12.22 -13.31
C THR A 94 -10.32 12.03 -14.08
N GLY A 95 -10.90 10.84 -13.98
CA GLY A 95 -12.14 10.44 -14.61
C GLY A 95 -13.39 10.85 -13.83
N ASP A 96 -14.54 10.43 -14.34
CA ASP A 96 -15.81 10.54 -13.61
C ASP A 96 -15.80 9.67 -12.34
N GLU A 97 -16.58 10.04 -11.32
CA GLU A 97 -16.68 9.31 -10.05
C GLU A 97 -17.13 7.83 -10.21
N THR A 98 -17.68 7.47 -11.37
CA THR A 98 -18.08 6.10 -11.71
C THR A 98 -16.97 5.27 -12.36
N GLU A 99 -15.85 5.89 -12.70
CA GLU A 99 -14.67 5.21 -13.26
C GLU A 99 -13.86 4.57 -12.13
N THR A 100 -14.13 3.28 -11.89
CA THR A 100 -13.50 2.52 -10.79
C THR A 100 -12.54 1.43 -11.25
N ASP A 101 -12.44 1.20 -12.57
CA ASP A 101 -11.55 0.18 -13.13
C ASP A 101 -10.14 0.75 -13.29
N GLY A 102 -9.20 0.31 -12.46
CA GLY A 102 -7.83 0.84 -12.45
C GLY A 102 -7.01 0.54 -13.70
N CYS A 103 -7.44 -0.41 -14.54
CA CYS A 103 -6.77 -0.77 -15.78
C CYS A 103 -7.16 0.15 -16.95
N THR A 104 -8.27 0.89 -16.85
CA THR A 104 -8.80 1.71 -17.94
C THR A 104 -9.09 3.16 -17.56
N SER A 105 -9.35 3.43 -16.27
CA SER A 105 -9.68 4.77 -15.77
C SER A 105 -8.50 5.72 -15.89
N ALA A 106 -8.78 6.98 -16.23
CA ALA A 106 -7.74 7.98 -16.38
C ALA A 106 -7.12 8.34 -15.02
N ALA A 107 -5.79 8.42 -14.96
CA ALA A 107 -5.05 8.80 -13.76
C ALA A 107 -3.91 9.77 -14.09
N VAL A 108 -3.58 10.62 -13.13
CA VAL A 108 -2.40 11.49 -13.20
C VAL A 108 -1.12 10.65 -13.30
N PRO A 109 -0.05 11.17 -13.93
CA PRO A 109 1.22 10.45 -14.00
C PRO A 109 1.89 10.34 -12.63
N LEU A 110 2.77 9.35 -12.47
CA LEU A 110 3.69 9.30 -11.34
C LEU A 110 4.55 10.56 -11.29
N GLY A 111 4.94 10.97 -10.08
CA GLY A 111 5.64 12.22 -9.80
C GLY A 111 4.73 13.44 -9.61
N THR A 112 3.42 13.30 -9.84
CA THR A 112 2.44 14.36 -9.59
C THR A 112 2.53 14.86 -8.14
N PRO A 113 2.55 16.19 -7.91
CA PRO A 113 2.61 16.74 -6.56
C PRO A 113 1.37 16.38 -5.74
N VAL A 114 1.59 16.00 -4.49
CA VAL A 114 0.52 15.70 -3.53
C VAL A 114 0.68 16.63 -2.34
N THR A 115 -0.33 17.44 -2.07
CA THR A 115 -0.39 18.26 -0.86
C THR A 115 -0.72 17.35 0.32
N VAL A 116 0.11 17.37 1.37
CA VAL A 116 -0.09 16.59 2.59
C VAL A 116 -0.27 17.56 3.75
N ARG A 117 -1.45 17.54 4.37
CA ARG A 117 -1.83 18.46 5.45
C ARG A 117 -1.61 17.79 6.79
N GLY A 118 -0.43 17.99 7.37
CA GLY A 118 -0.12 17.55 8.72
C GLY A 118 -0.81 18.39 9.78
N SER A 119 -0.72 17.98 11.04
CA SER A 119 -1.41 18.65 12.15
C SER A 119 -0.82 20.02 12.51
N ASP A 120 0.46 20.26 12.19
CA ASP A 120 1.16 21.51 12.48
C ASP A 120 1.61 22.28 11.23
N ARG A 121 1.75 21.61 10.08
CA ARG A 121 2.22 22.19 8.82
C ARG A 121 1.78 21.37 7.61
N THR A 122 1.82 22.01 6.44
CA THR A 122 1.60 21.36 5.14
C THR A 122 2.94 21.13 4.44
N VAL A 123 3.08 19.98 3.78
CA VAL A 123 4.21 19.65 2.90
C VAL A 123 3.73 19.19 1.54
N THR A 124 4.62 19.18 0.54
CA THR A 124 4.32 18.65 -0.79
C THR A 124 5.10 17.37 -1.01
N GLY A 125 4.40 16.24 -1.00
CA GLY A 125 4.91 14.94 -1.42
C GLY A 125 4.75 14.72 -2.93
N ARG A 126 4.98 13.48 -3.36
CA ARG A 126 4.80 13.06 -4.76
C ARG A 126 4.13 11.70 -4.85
N LEU A 127 3.25 11.51 -5.83
CA LEU A 127 2.73 10.19 -6.19
C LEU A 127 3.88 9.32 -6.71
N ALA A 128 4.46 8.49 -5.85
CA ALA A 128 5.68 7.74 -6.15
C ALA A 128 5.38 6.39 -6.80
N TRP A 129 4.21 5.83 -6.52
CA TRP A 129 3.74 4.58 -7.10
C TRP A 129 2.21 4.53 -7.02
N SER A 130 1.57 3.84 -7.96
CA SER A 130 0.12 3.66 -8.04
C SER A 130 -0.19 2.37 -8.75
N SER A 131 -1.06 1.55 -8.18
CA SER A 131 -1.50 0.29 -8.78
C SER A 131 -2.13 0.54 -10.15
N TRP A 132 -2.92 1.60 -10.31
CA TRP A 132 -3.57 1.95 -11.57
C TRP A 132 -2.55 2.26 -12.67
N ASN A 133 -1.56 3.11 -12.38
CA ASN A 133 -0.50 3.42 -13.34
C ASN A 133 0.31 2.17 -13.71
N THR A 134 0.62 1.32 -12.73
CA THR A 134 1.37 0.06 -12.97
C THR A 134 0.56 -0.94 -13.78
N MET A 135 -0.72 -1.14 -13.46
CA MET A 135 -1.63 -2.03 -14.18
C MET A 135 -1.77 -1.60 -15.65
N GLN A 136 -2.01 -0.31 -15.89
CA GLN A 136 -2.10 0.27 -17.23
C GLN A 136 -0.80 0.10 -18.02
N ALA A 137 0.35 0.40 -17.41
CA ALA A 137 1.65 0.26 -18.07
C ALA A 137 1.99 -1.19 -18.45
N ARG A 138 1.42 -2.17 -17.72
CA ARG A 138 1.63 -3.59 -17.95
C ARG A 138 0.55 -4.24 -18.82
N GLY A 139 -0.52 -3.52 -19.13
CA GLY A 139 -1.68 -4.08 -19.81
C GLY A 139 -2.32 -5.20 -18.98
N GLU A 140 -2.50 -4.97 -17.67
CA GLU A 140 -3.23 -5.89 -16.79
C GLU A 140 -4.65 -6.10 -17.32
N THR A 141 -5.11 -7.35 -17.28
CA THR A 141 -6.43 -7.75 -17.80
C THR A 141 -7.23 -8.61 -16.84
N ASP A 142 -6.64 -8.98 -15.69
CA ASP A 142 -7.37 -9.72 -14.67
C ASP A 142 -8.47 -8.83 -14.07
N PRO A 143 -9.76 -9.18 -14.22
CA PRO A 143 -10.86 -8.29 -13.88
C PRO A 143 -10.91 -7.97 -12.37
N ASP A 144 -10.56 -8.93 -11.52
CA ASP A 144 -10.53 -8.71 -10.08
C ASP A 144 -9.39 -7.76 -9.68
N THR A 145 -8.21 -7.92 -10.29
CA THR A 145 -7.08 -7.00 -10.07
C THR A 145 -7.43 -5.58 -10.54
N CYS A 146 -8.02 -5.44 -11.73
CA CYS A 146 -8.44 -4.15 -12.29
C CYS A 146 -9.48 -3.44 -11.41
N ALA A 147 -10.45 -4.18 -10.87
CA ALA A 147 -11.55 -3.62 -10.11
C ALA A 147 -11.20 -3.31 -8.64
N TYR A 148 -10.24 -4.02 -8.02
CA TYR A 148 -10.05 -3.97 -6.56
C TYR A 148 -8.62 -3.65 -6.10
N ASN A 149 -7.61 -3.61 -6.98
CA ASN A 149 -6.27 -3.16 -6.62
C ASN A 149 -6.19 -1.63 -6.69
N ASP A 150 -6.55 -0.97 -5.60
CA ASP A 150 -6.67 0.48 -5.49
C ASP A 150 -5.72 1.03 -4.42
N PHE A 151 -4.41 0.91 -4.68
CA PHE A 151 -3.36 1.26 -3.74
C PHE A 151 -2.32 2.17 -4.37
N ALA A 152 -1.92 3.22 -3.67
CA ALA A 152 -0.87 4.13 -4.10
C ALA A 152 0.00 4.60 -2.94
N LEU A 153 1.19 5.08 -3.30
CA LEU A 153 2.20 5.57 -2.37
C LEU A 153 2.50 7.04 -2.66
N VAL A 154 2.37 7.88 -1.64
CA VAL A 154 2.83 9.27 -1.64
C VAL A 154 4.18 9.32 -0.94
N GLU A 155 5.26 9.61 -1.67
CA GLU A 155 6.56 9.85 -1.04
C GLU A 155 6.58 11.23 -0.39
N LEU A 156 6.99 11.27 0.88
CA LEU A 156 7.17 12.51 1.63
C LEU A 156 8.55 13.11 1.38
N PRO A 157 8.70 14.45 1.48
CA PRO A 157 10.00 15.09 1.56
C PRO A 157 10.85 14.51 2.71
N ARG A 158 12.16 14.40 2.50
CA ARG A 158 13.07 13.81 3.51
C ARG A 158 13.01 14.49 4.87
N ASP A 159 12.79 15.81 4.91
CA ASP A 159 12.68 16.59 6.15
C ASP A 159 11.36 16.35 6.91
N ALA A 160 10.35 15.72 6.28
CA ALA A 160 9.09 15.36 6.94
C ALA A 160 9.18 14.03 7.70
N ALA A 161 10.18 13.19 7.41
CA ALA A 161 10.28 11.83 7.97
C ALA A 161 10.35 11.82 9.50
N ALA A 162 11.15 12.72 10.11
CA ALA A 162 11.26 12.83 11.57
C ALA A 162 9.98 13.32 12.25
N SER A 163 9.05 13.89 11.49
CA SER A 163 7.73 14.31 11.93
C SER A 163 6.63 13.38 11.43
N THR A 164 6.98 12.19 10.94
CA THR A 164 6.03 11.16 10.52
C THR A 164 5.89 10.09 11.59
N GLY A 165 4.64 9.79 11.97
CA GLY A 165 4.27 8.84 12.99
C GLY A 165 3.43 7.70 12.41
N SER A 166 3.68 6.46 12.81
CA SER A 166 2.97 5.28 12.27
C SER A 166 1.69 4.91 13.02
N ALA A 167 1.43 5.50 14.19
CA ALA A 167 0.24 5.22 14.97
C ALA A 167 -1.05 5.55 14.20
N VAL A 168 -1.97 4.59 14.11
CA VAL A 168 -3.35 4.91 13.71
C VAL A 168 -4.00 5.67 14.88
N PRO A 169 -4.55 6.88 14.65
CA PRO A 169 -5.26 7.66 15.66
C PRO A 169 -6.26 6.82 16.43
N PHE A 170 -6.38 7.10 17.74
CA PHE A 170 -7.16 6.36 18.73
C PHE A 170 -6.63 4.95 19.03
N PHE A 171 -6.40 4.13 18.00
CA PHE A 171 -6.17 2.69 18.15
C PHE A 171 -4.71 2.27 18.35
N GLY A 172 -3.73 3.10 17.98
CA GLY A 172 -2.33 2.64 17.90
C GLY A 172 -2.10 1.72 16.70
N GLY A 173 -1.09 0.84 16.75
CA GLY A 173 -0.72 0.01 15.61
C GLY A 173 -0.31 0.80 14.34
N PRO A 174 -0.11 0.14 13.19
CA PRO A 174 -0.29 -1.30 13.00
C PRO A 174 0.83 -2.12 13.65
N THR A 175 0.51 -3.32 14.12
CA THR A 175 1.46 -4.24 14.76
C THR A 175 2.20 -5.10 13.73
N ALA A 176 1.54 -5.40 12.61
CA ALA A 176 2.05 -6.11 11.44
C ALA A 176 1.10 -5.88 10.25
N VAL A 177 1.41 -6.45 9.08
CA VAL A 177 0.43 -6.62 8.00
C VAL A 177 -0.32 -7.94 8.23
N ARG A 178 -1.61 -7.94 7.92
CA ARG A 178 -2.40 -9.17 7.87
C ARG A 178 -2.10 -9.90 6.55
N GLU A 179 -1.57 -11.12 6.64
CA GLU A 179 -1.21 -11.94 5.46
C GLU A 179 -2.25 -13.03 5.14
N THR A 180 -3.20 -13.25 6.06
CA THR A 180 -4.21 -14.30 5.93
C THR A 180 -5.60 -13.69 5.77
N SER A 181 -6.50 -14.43 5.10
CA SER A 181 -7.87 -14.00 4.90
C SER A 181 -8.56 -13.65 6.22
N LEU A 182 -9.50 -12.71 6.13
CA LEU A 182 -10.25 -12.20 7.27
C LEU A 182 -11.68 -12.75 7.21
N PRO A 183 -12.07 -13.67 8.12
CA PRO A 183 -13.39 -14.28 8.06
C PRO A 183 -14.52 -13.26 8.23
N ALA A 184 -15.67 -13.52 7.59
CA ALA A 184 -16.89 -12.78 7.84
C ALA A 184 -17.26 -12.77 9.34
N GLY A 185 -17.75 -11.64 9.83
CA GLY A 185 -18.06 -11.40 11.24
C GLY A 185 -16.85 -10.98 12.09
N THR A 186 -15.62 -10.98 11.55
CA THR A 186 -14.44 -10.51 12.30
C THR A 186 -14.54 -9.01 12.58
N PRO A 187 -14.37 -8.56 13.85
CA PRO A 187 -14.31 -7.14 14.19
C PRO A 187 -13.12 -6.45 13.53
N VAL A 188 -13.34 -5.22 13.08
CA VAL A 188 -12.32 -4.37 12.44
C VAL A 188 -12.44 -2.92 12.89
N TYR A 189 -11.31 -2.21 12.85
CA TYR A 189 -11.13 -0.87 13.42
C TYR A 189 -10.41 0.03 12.44
N GLY A 190 -10.85 1.27 12.29
CA GLY A 190 -10.30 2.20 11.32
C GLY A 190 -10.65 3.64 11.65
N LEU A 191 -10.47 4.52 10.67
CA LEU A 191 -10.76 5.94 10.82
C LEU A 191 -11.91 6.36 9.92
N ALA A 192 -12.69 7.31 10.42
CA ALA A 192 -13.49 8.20 9.62
C ALA A 192 -12.83 9.59 9.62
N ASN A 193 -12.96 10.31 8.51
CA ASN A 193 -12.38 11.63 8.30
C ASN A 193 -13.36 12.54 7.55
N ALA A 194 -14.58 12.58 8.08
CA ALA A 194 -15.69 13.29 7.46
C ALA A 194 -15.43 14.81 7.36
N PRO A 195 -15.96 15.47 6.32
CA PRO A 195 -15.84 16.92 6.18
C PRO A 195 -16.72 17.64 7.22
N GLY A 196 -16.12 18.56 7.96
CA GLY A 196 -16.79 19.48 8.87
C GLY A 196 -17.10 20.83 8.21
N PRO A 197 -17.65 21.79 8.98
CA PRO A 197 -17.90 23.15 8.52
C PRO A 197 -16.66 23.78 7.89
N GLY A 198 -16.85 24.44 6.74
CA GLY A 198 -15.76 25.09 6.01
C GLY A 198 -14.75 24.12 5.37
N GLY A 199 -15.07 22.83 5.23
CA GLY A 199 -14.17 21.84 4.63
C GLY A 199 -13.04 21.38 5.56
N THR A 200 -13.14 21.70 6.85
CA THR A 200 -12.27 21.14 7.89
C THR A 200 -12.44 19.63 7.95
N ARG A 201 -11.42 18.92 8.44
CA ARG A 201 -11.43 17.45 8.54
C ARG A 201 -11.24 17.08 9.99
N GLY A 202 -12.15 16.25 10.50
CA GLY A 202 -12.16 15.79 11.88
C GLY A 202 -12.08 14.27 11.92
N LEU A 203 -11.05 13.75 12.56
CA LEU A 203 -10.90 12.31 12.71
C LEU A 203 -11.84 11.79 13.80
N THR A 204 -12.57 10.74 13.47
CA THR A 204 -13.35 9.93 14.40
C THR A 204 -12.99 8.46 14.22
N VAL A 205 -13.37 7.63 15.18
CA VAL A 205 -13.22 6.18 15.04
C VAL A 205 -14.22 5.65 14.01
N ARG A 206 -13.84 4.56 13.35
CA ARG A 206 -14.75 3.73 12.58
C ARG A 206 -14.56 2.28 12.99
N ALA A 207 -15.60 1.66 13.53
CA ALA A 207 -15.61 0.23 13.80
C ALA A 207 -16.63 -0.47 12.91
N GLY A 208 -16.43 -1.78 12.74
CA GLY A 208 -17.29 -2.59 11.92
C GLY A 208 -16.97 -4.08 12.02
N THR A 209 -17.60 -4.84 11.13
CA THR A 209 -17.29 -6.25 10.92
C THR A 209 -17.14 -6.56 9.45
N VAL A 210 -16.24 -7.50 9.15
CA VAL A 210 -16.08 -8.02 7.80
C VAL A 210 -17.40 -8.66 7.36
N ALA A 211 -17.92 -8.19 6.24
CA ALA A 211 -19.07 -8.77 5.57
C ALA A 211 -18.64 -9.96 4.73
N ASP A 212 -17.66 -9.75 3.85
CA ASP A 212 -17.15 -10.75 2.93
C ASP A 212 -15.77 -10.36 2.38
N THR A 213 -15.09 -11.31 1.75
CA THR A 213 -13.94 -11.08 0.88
C THR A 213 -14.43 -10.90 -0.57
N VAL A 214 -13.98 -9.84 -1.24
CA VAL A 214 -14.38 -9.49 -2.61
C VAL A 214 -13.20 -9.50 -3.58
N GLY A 215 -13.48 -9.49 -4.89
CA GLY A 215 -12.45 -9.44 -5.94
C GLY A 215 -11.43 -10.58 -5.85
N GLY A 216 -11.90 -11.80 -5.58
CA GLY A 216 -11.01 -12.97 -5.45
C GLY A 216 -9.92 -12.81 -4.38
N GLY A 217 -10.18 -12.03 -3.31
CA GLY A 217 -9.20 -11.73 -2.25
C GLY A 217 -8.50 -10.37 -2.37
N TRP A 218 -8.90 -9.53 -3.33
CA TRP A 218 -8.33 -8.18 -3.49
C TRP A 218 -8.95 -7.14 -2.58
N GLY A 219 -10.13 -7.42 -2.02
CA GLY A 219 -10.76 -6.49 -1.10
C GLY A 219 -11.55 -7.15 0.02
N HIS A 220 -11.89 -6.31 0.98
CA HIS A 220 -12.71 -6.61 2.14
C HIS A 220 -13.94 -5.73 2.10
N ALA A 221 -15.12 -6.33 2.04
CA ALA A 221 -16.37 -5.61 2.28
C ALA A 221 -16.61 -5.56 3.79
N VAL A 222 -16.91 -4.39 4.34
CA VAL A 222 -17.06 -4.16 5.78
C VAL A 222 -18.41 -3.50 6.05
N TYR A 223 -19.17 -4.06 6.98
CA TYR A 223 -20.32 -3.38 7.57
C TYR A 223 -19.83 -2.46 8.67
N THR A 224 -20.12 -1.17 8.55
CA THR A 224 -19.70 -0.14 9.50
C THR A 224 -20.91 0.54 10.13
N MET A 225 -20.71 1.09 11.33
CA MET A 225 -21.76 1.88 12.00
C MET A 225 -22.03 3.20 11.28
N GLU A 226 -20.97 3.79 10.73
CA GLU A 226 -21.03 5.04 9.97
C GLU A 226 -20.78 4.73 8.48
N PRO A 227 -21.60 5.27 7.56
CA PRO A 227 -21.31 5.17 6.13
C PRO A 227 -20.02 5.93 5.81
N GLY A 228 -19.29 5.47 4.79
CA GLY A 228 -18.13 6.21 4.32
C GLY A 228 -18.54 7.43 3.49
N VAL A 229 -17.68 8.44 3.49
CA VAL A 229 -17.93 9.71 2.77
C VAL A 229 -16.73 10.12 1.93
N ALA A 230 -16.97 11.01 0.96
CA ALA A 230 -15.93 11.48 0.05
C ALA A 230 -14.71 12.07 0.79
N GLY A 231 -13.53 11.63 0.36
CA GLY A 231 -12.24 12.01 0.92
C GLY A 231 -11.71 11.11 2.03
N GLU A 232 -12.44 10.06 2.42
CA GLU A 232 -11.96 9.04 3.36
C GLU A 232 -11.18 7.91 2.68
N SER A 233 -11.19 7.87 1.34
CA SER A 233 -10.39 6.94 0.54
C SER A 233 -8.93 6.95 0.99
N GLY A 234 -8.37 5.76 1.17
CA GLY A 234 -7.05 5.50 1.73
C GLY A 234 -7.02 5.24 3.24
N SER A 235 -8.09 5.54 4.00
CA SER A 235 -8.13 5.34 5.46
C SER A 235 -7.79 3.91 5.88
N PRO A 236 -7.14 3.70 7.04
CA PRO A 236 -6.67 2.38 7.46
C PRO A 236 -7.80 1.51 8.01
N LEU A 237 -7.65 0.19 7.85
CA LEU A 237 -8.43 -0.85 8.50
C LEU A 237 -7.52 -1.85 9.24
N LEU A 238 -7.74 -2.03 10.53
CA LEU A 238 -7.03 -2.92 11.44
C LEU A 238 -7.90 -4.10 11.86
N ASP A 239 -7.29 -5.25 12.13
CA ASP A 239 -7.95 -6.38 12.83
C ASP A 239 -7.90 -6.22 14.36
N GLY A 240 -8.52 -7.15 15.10
CA GLY A 240 -8.54 -7.16 16.57
C GLY A 240 -7.18 -7.36 17.26
N GLU A 241 -6.12 -7.64 16.49
CA GLU A 241 -4.74 -7.68 16.97
C GLU A 241 -3.92 -6.46 16.50
N GLY A 242 -4.58 -5.47 15.90
CA GLY A 242 -3.97 -4.26 15.36
C GLY A 242 -3.14 -4.48 14.11
N ARG A 243 -3.32 -5.59 13.37
CA ARG A 243 -2.64 -5.79 12.09
C ARG A 243 -3.33 -5.00 10.99
N ALA A 244 -2.57 -4.40 10.09
CA ALA A 244 -3.07 -3.69 8.93
C ALA A 244 -3.72 -4.67 7.94
N VAL A 245 -5.02 -4.51 7.71
CA VAL A 245 -5.85 -5.32 6.82
C VAL A 245 -5.95 -4.67 5.45
N GLY A 246 -6.31 -3.40 5.39
CA GLY A 246 -6.60 -2.74 4.13
C GLY A 246 -6.59 -1.23 4.16
N VAL A 247 -6.70 -0.64 2.98
CA VAL A 247 -6.89 0.79 2.75
C VAL A 247 -8.27 1.02 2.12
N LEU A 248 -9.01 2.02 2.58
CA LEU A 248 -10.36 2.29 2.09
C LEU A 248 -10.32 2.59 0.59
N SER A 249 -11.03 1.83 -0.23
CA SER A 249 -11.05 1.99 -1.69
C SER A 249 -12.36 2.59 -2.17
N SER A 250 -13.49 1.94 -1.88
CA SER A 250 -14.77 2.29 -2.48
C SER A 250 -15.85 2.44 -1.41
N LEU A 251 -16.76 3.37 -1.68
CA LEU A 251 -17.97 3.62 -0.89
C LEU A 251 -19.18 2.86 -1.45
N SER A 252 -18.95 1.94 -2.41
CA SER A 252 -20.01 1.29 -3.18
C SER A 252 -20.60 0.11 -2.43
N ALA A 253 -21.90 0.23 -2.20
CA ALA A 253 -22.75 -0.76 -1.58
C ALA A 253 -23.02 -1.93 -2.54
N THR A 254 -22.95 -3.17 -2.02
CA THR A 254 -23.75 -4.23 -2.62
C THR A 254 -25.22 -3.85 -2.52
N ALA A 255 -26.02 -4.10 -3.56
CA ALA A 255 -27.41 -3.64 -3.67
C ALA A 255 -28.33 -4.08 -2.50
N ASP A 256 -27.87 -5.04 -1.70
CA ASP A 256 -28.63 -5.63 -0.60
C ASP A 256 -28.23 -5.08 0.78
N ARG A 257 -26.99 -4.57 0.96
CA ARG A 257 -26.52 -3.93 2.21
C ARG A 257 -25.40 -2.90 1.95
N PRO A 258 -25.51 -1.68 2.50
CA PRO A 258 -24.41 -0.71 2.49
C PRO A 258 -23.18 -1.28 3.19
N SER A 259 -22.10 -1.44 2.45
CA SER A 259 -20.78 -1.83 2.93
C SER A 259 -19.75 -0.83 2.41
N ILE A 260 -18.65 -0.71 3.14
CA ILE A 260 -17.46 0.01 2.68
C ILE A 260 -16.44 -1.03 2.23
N GLU A 261 -15.78 -0.78 1.10
CA GLU A 261 -14.79 -1.69 0.54
C GLU A 261 -13.38 -1.18 0.79
N TYR A 262 -12.50 -2.08 1.19
CA TYR A 262 -11.08 -1.83 1.41
C TYR A 262 -10.26 -2.72 0.48
N THR A 263 -9.24 -2.17 -0.18
CA THR A 263 -8.23 -2.99 -0.86
C THR A 263 -7.40 -3.72 0.19
N ASP A 264 -7.19 -5.03 -0.02
CA ASP A 264 -6.33 -5.86 0.82
C ASP A 264 -4.88 -5.36 0.75
N LEU A 265 -4.34 -4.91 1.89
CA LEU A 265 -3.02 -4.30 1.95
C LEU A 265 -1.92 -5.32 1.67
N GLY A 266 -2.03 -6.54 2.18
CA GLY A 266 -1.02 -7.59 1.97
C GLY A 266 -0.86 -7.88 0.48
N ARG A 267 -1.98 -8.10 -0.21
CA ARG A 267 -2.01 -8.39 -1.64
C ARG A 267 -1.56 -7.21 -2.50
N ALA A 268 -1.91 -5.98 -2.12
CA ALA A 268 -1.44 -4.77 -2.79
C ALA A 268 0.08 -4.57 -2.63
N LEU A 269 0.63 -4.85 -1.45
CA LEU A 269 2.08 -4.80 -1.22
C LEU A 269 2.81 -5.90 -2.00
N ASP A 270 2.26 -7.10 -2.06
CA ASP A 270 2.78 -8.18 -2.90
C ASP A 270 2.74 -7.82 -4.39
N TYR A 271 1.72 -7.07 -4.83
CA TYR A 271 1.65 -6.54 -6.19
C TYR A 271 2.76 -5.53 -6.45
N ALA A 272 2.93 -4.55 -5.56
CA ALA A 272 4.02 -3.59 -5.66
C ALA A 272 5.39 -4.31 -5.71
N ALA A 273 5.62 -5.29 -4.83
CA ALA A 273 6.88 -6.02 -4.73
C ALA A 273 7.24 -6.83 -5.98
N ARG A 274 6.25 -7.50 -6.60
CA ARG A 274 6.47 -8.31 -7.82
C ARG A 274 6.50 -7.49 -9.11
N THR A 275 6.17 -6.20 -9.03
CA THR A 275 6.08 -5.32 -10.20
C THR A 275 7.19 -4.29 -10.22
N ASP A 276 6.88 -3.02 -9.98
CA ASP A 276 7.77 -1.86 -10.05
C ASP A 276 7.65 -0.97 -8.79
N GLY A 277 7.07 -1.52 -7.72
CA GLY A 277 7.02 -0.86 -6.42
C GLY A 277 8.42 -0.61 -5.83
N PRO A 278 8.54 0.34 -4.88
CA PRO A 278 9.80 0.59 -4.21
C PRO A 278 10.41 -0.68 -3.59
N ALA A 279 11.66 -0.99 -3.92
CA ALA A 279 12.33 -2.19 -3.40
C ALA A 279 12.45 -2.14 -1.87
N GLY A 280 12.05 -3.23 -1.21
CA GLY A 280 12.08 -3.33 0.26
C GLY A 280 11.04 -2.47 0.96
N LEU A 281 9.95 -2.11 0.28
CA LEU A 281 8.81 -1.43 0.86
C LEU A 281 8.22 -2.26 2.01
N THR A 282 8.13 -1.67 3.20
CA THR A 282 7.57 -2.31 4.39
C THR A 282 6.77 -1.30 5.20
N PRO A 283 5.60 -1.67 5.75
CA PRO A 283 4.88 -0.81 6.68
C PRO A 283 5.68 -0.55 7.96
N ALA A 284 5.63 0.69 8.42
CA ALA A 284 6.18 1.06 9.72
C ALA A 284 5.22 0.59 10.82
N THR A 285 5.77 -0.10 11.82
CA THR A 285 4.99 -0.56 12.98
C THR A 285 4.68 0.59 13.92
N GLY A 286 3.47 0.64 14.47
CA GLY A 286 3.05 1.62 15.47
C GLY A 286 3.22 1.15 16.92
N PRO A 287 2.63 1.87 17.89
CA PRO A 287 2.64 1.47 19.30
C PRO A 287 1.68 0.31 19.53
N ALA A 288 1.53 -0.10 20.79
CA ALA A 288 0.52 -1.09 21.19
C ALA A 288 -0.86 -0.70 20.65
N PHE A 289 -1.56 -1.70 20.13
CA PHE A 289 -2.95 -1.56 19.67
C PHE A 289 -3.91 -1.64 20.84
N ASP A 290 -4.94 -0.79 20.83
CA ASP A 290 -6.03 -0.77 21.80
C ASP A 290 -7.38 -0.74 21.05
N PRO A 291 -8.16 -1.84 21.05
CA PRO A 291 -9.47 -1.88 20.40
C PRO A 291 -10.55 -1.11 21.18
N GLU A 292 -10.29 -0.70 22.42
CA GLU A 292 -11.20 0.03 23.29
C GLU A 292 -10.53 1.29 23.86
N PRO A 293 -10.06 2.20 22.98
CA PRO A 293 -9.21 3.30 23.39
C PRO A 293 -9.93 4.27 24.33
N SER A 294 -9.21 4.72 25.36
CA SER A 294 -9.73 5.65 26.34
C SER A 294 -10.23 6.95 25.69
N GLY A 295 -11.45 7.37 26.04
CA GLY A 295 -12.06 8.61 25.54
C GLY A 295 -12.89 8.45 24.27
N VAL A 296 -13.01 7.25 23.73
CA VAL A 296 -13.96 6.91 22.66
C VAL A 296 -15.25 6.35 23.27
N ASP A 297 -16.42 6.76 22.77
CA ASP A 297 -17.70 6.17 23.23
C ASP A 297 -17.77 4.71 22.76
N PRO A 298 -17.97 3.73 23.66
CA PRO A 298 -18.10 2.32 23.27
C PRO A 298 -19.20 2.05 22.23
N ARG A 299 -20.19 2.95 22.08
CA ARG A 299 -21.21 2.87 21.03
C ARG A 299 -20.65 3.07 19.62
N ASP A 300 -19.59 3.86 19.48
CA ASP A 300 -18.92 4.12 18.20
C ASP A 300 -18.01 2.95 17.80
N LEU A 301 -17.72 2.06 18.76
CA LEU A 301 -16.93 0.84 18.58
C LEU A 301 -17.81 -0.42 18.46
N ALA A 302 -19.13 -0.25 18.57
CA ALA A 302 -20.05 -1.38 18.52
C ALA A 302 -20.03 -2.05 17.15
N THR A 303 -20.03 -3.37 17.14
CA THR A 303 -20.31 -4.14 15.94
C THR A 303 -21.74 -3.87 15.48
N PRO A 304 -21.96 -3.50 14.21
CA PRO A 304 -23.32 -3.37 13.68
C PRO A 304 -24.10 -4.66 13.91
N ALA A 305 -25.34 -4.54 14.36
CA ALA A 305 -26.26 -5.68 14.44
C ALA A 305 -26.59 -6.14 13.01
N GLY A 306 -25.78 -7.06 12.48
CA GLY A 306 -26.04 -7.70 11.19
C GLY A 306 -27.16 -8.74 11.34
N PRO A 307 -27.92 -9.04 10.26
CA PRO A 307 -28.62 -10.32 10.16
C PRO A 307 -27.61 -11.42 10.45
N GLY A 308 -27.98 -12.40 11.28
CA GLY A 308 -27.08 -13.48 11.68
C GLY A 308 -26.28 -13.98 10.48
N VAL A 309 -24.97 -13.79 10.52
CA VAL A 309 -24.03 -14.40 9.59
C VAL A 309 -24.17 -15.90 9.81
N THR A 310 -25.09 -16.54 9.08
CA THR A 310 -25.21 -17.99 9.03
C THR A 310 -23.97 -18.48 8.31
N GLY A 311 -23.07 -19.11 9.07
CA GLY A 311 -21.96 -19.88 8.52
C GLY A 311 -22.41 -21.11 7.76
#